data_AF-A0A6I3DF59-F1
#
_entry.id   AF-A0A6I3DF59-F1
#
_cell.length_a   1.000
_cell.length_b   1.000
_cell.length_c   1.000
_cell.angle_alpha   90.00
_cell.angle_beta   90.00
_cell.angle_gamma   90.00
#
_symmetry.space_group_name_H-M   'P 1'
#
loop_
_entity.id
_entity.type
_entity.pdbx_description
1 polymer ?
#
loop_
_entity_poly.entity_id
_entity_poly.type
_entity_poly.pdbx_seq_one_letter_code
_entity_poly.pdbx_strand_id
1 'polypeptide(L)'
;MSLAPDRLSIGIGRFFTTPGVHPYDEVAWEKRDSRITNWRDGTVAFEQLDVEFPVSWSLNATNIVTQKYFRGTPGTPEREHSMRQVIDRVADTITTWGIEGGYFVDSEEAEAFRAELKFILVTQRAAFNSPVWFNIGVKGVPQQASACFILSVEDKMSAILNWYREEGVIFKGGSGSGINLSKIRSSAELLEGGG
;
A
#
# COMPACT_ATOMS: atom_id res chain seq x y z
N MET A 1 -11.71 -36.09 -11.84
CA MET A 1 -12.44 -34.93 -11.30
C MET A 1 -12.11 -34.84 -9.82
N SER A 2 -11.18 -33.97 -9.41
CA SER A 2 -11.05 -33.67 -7.99
C SER A 2 -12.23 -32.78 -7.61
N LEU A 3 -13.08 -33.29 -6.72
CA LEU A 3 -14.05 -32.48 -5.99
C LEU A 3 -13.22 -31.48 -5.16
N ALA A 4 -13.10 -30.24 -5.66
CA ALA A 4 -12.71 -29.15 -4.78
C ALA A 4 -13.82 -29.06 -3.71
N PRO A 5 -13.48 -29.04 -2.42
CA PRO A 5 -14.49 -28.87 -1.37
C PRO A 5 -15.23 -27.55 -1.60
N ASP A 6 -16.52 -27.54 -1.29
CA ASP A 6 -17.36 -26.34 -1.26
C ASP A 6 -16.54 -25.16 -0.72
N ARG A 7 -16.43 -24.09 -1.52
CA ARG A 7 -15.63 -22.89 -1.19
C ARG A 7 -15.88 -22.52 0.28
N LEU A 8 -14.83 -22.52 1.10
CA LEU A 8 -14.84 -21.94 2.44
C LEU A 8 -15.26 -20.47 2.30
N SER A 9 -16.54 -20.19 2.49
CA SER A 9 -17.03 -18.84 2.69
C SER A 9 -16.38 -18.28 3.95
N ILE A 10 -15.82 -17.07 3.88
CA ILE A 10 -15.12 -16.46 5.02
C ILE A 10 -16.12 -16.18 6.15
N GLY A 11 -17.37 -15.84 5.83
CA GLY A 11 -18.42 -15.61 6.82
C GLY A 11 -18.22 -14.28 7.56
N ILE A 12 -17.85 -13.23 6.84
CA ILE A 12 -17.52 -11.91 7.39
C ILE A 12 -18.80 -11.21 7.85
N GLY A 13 -19.00 -11.17 9.16
CA GLY A 13 -20.00 -10.32 9.81
C GLY A 13 -19.48 -8.93 10.10
N ARG A 14 -20.41 -7.98 10.29
CA ARG A 14 -20.08 -6.64 10.82
C ARG A 14 -19.78 -6.73 12.31
N PHE A 15 -18.79 -5.96 12.75
CA PHE A 15 -18.38 -5.87 14.16
C PHE A 15 -18.31 -4.42 14.62
N PHE A 16 -17.68 -3.54 13.84
CA PHE A 16 -17.58 -2.12 14.18
C PHE A 16 -18.64 -1.26 13.50
N THR A 17 -19.16 -1.69 12.35
CA THR A 17 -20.00 -0.87 11.49
C THR A 17 -21.48 -1.25 11.57
N THR A 18 -22.35 -0.27 11.33
CA THR A 18 -23.80 -0.49 11.28
C THR A 18 -24.29 -0.54 9.83
N PRO A 19 -25.15 -1.50 9.43
CA PRO A 19 -25.75 -1.52 8.11
C PRO A 19 -26.44 -0.18 7.76
N GLY A 20 -26.16 0.34 6.56
CA GLY A 20 -26.75 1.59 6.07
C GLY A 20 -26.09 2.88 6.59
N VAL A 21 -25.12 2.79 7.50
CA VAL A 21 -24.31 3.93 7.97
C VAL A 21 -22.93 3.86 7.33
N HIS A 22 -22.47 4.95 6.72
CA HIS A 22 -21.12 4.98 6.15
C HIS A 22 -20.09 5.10 7.29
N PRO A 23 -19.00 4.29 7.32
CA PRO A 23 -18.04 4.30 8.41
C PRO A 23 -17.42 5.65 8.73
N TYR A 24 -17.30 6.51 7.72
CA TYR A 24 -16.74 7.84 7.90
C TYR A 24 -17.70 8.84 8.57
N ASP A 25 -19.00 8.57 8.60
CA ASP A 25 -20.00 9.43 9.25
C ASP A 25 -19.96 9.29 10.78
N GLU A 26 -19.38 8.19 11.27
CA GLU A 26 -19.16 7.91 12.69
C GLU A 26 -17.87 8.57 13.24
N VAL A 27 -17.14 9.29 12.38
CA VAL A 27 -15.85 9.93 12.70
C VAL A 27 -15.97 11.43 12.50
N ALA A 28 -15.40 12.22 13.41
CA ALA A 28 -15.29 13.67 13.25
C ALA A 28 -14.10 14.01 12.33
N TRP A 29 -14.33 14.92 11.38
CA TRP A 29 -13.34 15.34 10.37
C TRP A 29 -13.08 16.82 10.46
N GLU A 30 -11.87 17.21 10.08
CA GLU A 30 -11.50 18.60 9.93
C GLU A 30 -10.57 18.78 8.73
N LYS A 31 -10.53 20.02 8.25
CA LYS A 31 -9.53 20.46 7.28
C LYS A 31 -8.41 21.17 8.01
N ARG A 32 -7.18 20.89 7.60
CA ARG A 32 -5.98 21.49 8.17
C ARG A 32 -4.88 21.60 7.11
N ASP A 33 -3.89 22.45 7.36
CA ASP A 33 -2.76 22.61 6.45
C ASP A 33 -1.60 21.69 6.83
N SER A 34 -1.04 20.99 5.84
CA SER A 34 0.18 20.21 6.00
C SER A 34 1.38 21.04 5.59
N ARG A 35 2.18 21.50 6.56
CA ARG A 35 3.41 22.28 6.32
C ARG A 35 4.57 21.63 7.04
N ILE A 36 5.64 21.35 6.28
CA ILE A 36 6.89 20.81 6.81
C ILE A 36 7.97 21.87 6.55
N THR A 37 8.54 22.39 7.62
CA THR A 37 9.65 23.34 7.57
C THR A 37 10.98 22.65 7.81
N ASN A 38 12.03 23.15 7.17
CA ASN A 38 13.39 22.73 7.41
C ASN A 38 13.85 23.31 8.76
N TRP A 39 14.29 22.44 9.66
CA TRP A 39 14.72 22.83 11.00
C TRP A 39 15.94 23.76 11.01
N ARG A 40 16.77 23.73 9.94
CA ARG A 40 18.03 24.48 9.89
C ARG A 40 17.84 25.96 9.53
N ASP A 41 16.97 26.25 8.57
CA ASP A 41 16.80 27.58 7.98
C ASP A 41 15.35 28.09 8.03
N GLY A 42 14.42 27.29 8.53
CA GLY A 42 12.99 27.64 8.62
C GLY A 42 12.26 27.66 7.27
N THR A 43 12.92 27.30 6.17
CA THR A 43 12.29 27.28 4.84
C THR A 43 11.22 26.20 4.75
N VAL A 44 10.20 26.41 3.92
CA VAL A 44 9.13 25.43 3.69
C VAL A 44 9.66 24.34 2.76
N ALA A 45 9.84 23.13 3.30
CA ALA A 45 10.30 21.97 2.54
C ALA A 45 9.16 21.28 1.78
N PHE A 46 7.94 21.32 2.33
CA PHE A 46 6.74 20.79 1.69
C PHE A 46 5.50 21.51 2.24
N GLU A 47 4.54 21.76 1.36
CA GLU A 47 3.26 22.35 1.72
C GLU A 47 2.14 21.74 0.87
N GLN A 48 1.03 21.41 1.51
CA GLN A 48 -0.26 21.20 0.87
C GLN A 48 -1.36 21.66 1.83
N LEU A 49 -2.16 22.62 1.38
CA LEU A 49 -3.18 23.31 2.18
C LEU A 49 -4.54 22.61 2.08
N ASP A 50 -5.42 22.90 3.04
CA ASP A 50 -6.82 22.47 3.06
C ASP A 50 -7.01 20.95 2.93
N VAL A 51 -6.14 20.16 3.58
CA VAL A 51 -6.23 18.69 3.55
C VAL A 51 -7.17 18.16 4.63
N GLU A 52 -7.98 17.16 4.29
CA GLU A 52 -9.03 16.61 5.15
C GLU A 52 -8.56 15.34 5.87
N PHE A 53 -8.67 15.34 7.20
CA PHE A 53 -8.28 14.23 8.07
C PHE A 53 -9.26 14.06 9.24
N PRO A 54 -9.33 12.88 9.87
CA PRO A 54 -10.02 12.73 11.14
C PRO A 54 -9.41 13.62 12.23
N VAL A 55 -10.26 14.22 13.07
CA VAL A 55 -9.84 15.09 14.18
C VAL A 55 -8.88 14.36 15.14
N SER A 56 -9.06 13.05 15.32
CA SER A 56 -8.22 12.22 16.18
C SER A 56 -6.78 12.02 15.67
N TRP A 57 -6.50 12.27 14.39
CA TRP A 57 -5.17 12.09 13.82
C TRP A 57 -4.26 13.26 14.18
N SER A 58 -3.03 12.97 14.62
CA SER A 58 -2.05 14.01 14.94
C SER A 58 -1.61 14.81 13.70
N LEU A 59 -1.16 16.05 13.91
CA LEU A 59 -0.57 16.88 12.86
C LEU A 59 0.65 16.19 12.20
N ASN A 60 1.45 15.45 12.96
CA ASN A 60 2.57 14.69 12.41
C ASN A 60 2.11 13.60 11.45
N ALA A 61 1.03 12.88 11.78
CA ALA A 61 0.44 11.89 10.88
C ALA A 61 -0.10 12.55 9.60
N THR A 62 -0.80 13.68 9.73
CA THR A 62 -1.23 14.50 8.58
C THR A 62 -0.05 14.88 7.69
N ASN A 63 1.04 15.41 8.25
CA ASN A 63 2.22 15.81 7.49
C ASN A 63 2.86 14.64 6.74
N ILE A 64 3.02 13.48 7.41
CA ILE A 64 3.61 12.28 6.80
C ILE A 64 2.74 11.74 5.67
N VAL A 65 1.43 11.60 5.90
CA VAL A 65 0.49 11.08 4.89
C VAL A 65 0.41 12.04 3.71
N THR A 66 0.25 13.32 3.97
CA THR A 66 0.13 14.33 2.93
C THR A 66 1.40 14.41 2.09
N GLN A 67 2.59 14.30 2.68
CA GLN A 67 3.84 14.35 1.92
C GLN A 67 4.10 13.07 1.11
N LYS A 68 3.91 11.90 1.72
CA LYS A 68 4.42 10.63 1.18
C LYS A 68 3.36 9.71 0.57
N TYR A 69 2.12 9.77 1.06
CA TYR A 69 1.10 8.78 0.77
C TYR A 69 -0.01 9.29 -0.16
N PHE A 70 -0.32 10.59 -0.10
CA PHE A 70 -1.21 11.20 -1.09
C PHE A 70 -0.61 11.04 -2.50
N ARG A 71 -1.44 10.60 -3.44
CA ARG A 71 -1.12 10.40 -4.84
C ARG A 71 -1.51 11.59 -5.69
N GLY A 72 -0.92 11.67 -6.88
CA GLY A 72 -0.99 12.85 -7.76
C GLY A 72 0.14 13.85 -7.49
N THR A 73 0.37 14.76 -8.43
CA THR A 73 1.44 15.77 -8.32
C THR A 73 0.93 16.95 -7.50
N PRO A 74 1.67 17.45 -6.49
CA PRO A 74 1.25 18.65 -5.76
C PRO A 74 0.90 19.81 -6.69
N GLY A 75 -0.25 20.44 -6.46
CA GLY A 75 -0.77 21.53 -7.28
C GLY A 75 -1.60 21.10 -8.50
N THR A 76 -1.71 19.80 -8.79
CA THR A 76 -2.60 19.31 -9.86
C THR A 76 -3.95 18.84 -9.31
N PRO A 77 -5.03 18.84 -10.11
CA PRO A 77 -6.36 18.41 -9.67
C PRO A 77 -6.41 16.93 -9.24
N GLU A 78 -5.52 16.10 -9.76
CA GLU A 78 -5.43 14.67 -9.44
C GLU A 78 -4.79 14.41 -8.07
N ARG A 79 -4.27 15.45 -7.40
CA ARG A 79 -3.67 15.33 -6.07
C ARG A 79 -4.75 14.98 -5.05
N GLU A 80 -4.55 13.85 -4.38
CA GLU A 80 -5.32 13.48 -3.20
C GLU A 80 -5.15 14.56 -2.13
N HIS A 81 -6.25 14.94 -1.50
CA HIS A 81 -6.33 15.98 -0.48
C HIS A 81 -7.17 15.55 0.73
N SER A 82 -7.72 14.33 0.72
CA SER A 82 -8.47 13.77 1.84
C SER A 82 -8.00 12.35 2.15
N MET A 83 -7.90 12.03 3.44
CA MET A 83 -7.62 10.65 3.86
C MET A 83 -8.71 9.67 3.39
N ARG A 84 -9.94 10.14 3.15
CA ARG A 84 -11.02 9.31 2.56
C ARG A 84 -10.62 8.76 1.20
N GLN A 85 -10.04 9.59 0.34
CA GLN A 85 -9.63 9.18 -1.01
C GLN A 85 -8.60 8.07 -0.97
N VAL A 86 -7.62 8.17 -0.04
CA VAL A 86 -6.58 7.15 0.15
C VAL A 86 -7.20 5.84 0.63
N ILE A 87 -8.07 5.89 1.64
CA ILE A 87 -8.71 4.71 2.23
C ILE A 87 -9.65 4.06 1.21
N ASP A 88 -10.50 4.84 0.53
CA ASP A 88 -11.43 4.36 -0.49
C ASP A 88 -10.69 3.67 -1.61
N ARG A 89 -9.63 4.30 -2.15
CA ARG A 89 -8.82 3.72 -3.21
C ARG A 89 -8.30 2.33 -2.83
N VAL A 90 -7.81 2.15 -1.60
CA VAL A 90 -7.29 0.85 -1.14
C VAL A 90 -8.41 -0.14 -0.84
N ALA A 91 -9.37 0.25 0.02
CA ALA A 91 -10.42 -0.64 0.50
C ALA A 91 -11.37 -1.08 -0.62
N ASP A 92 -11.73 -0.18 -1.54
CA ASP A 92 -12.63 -0.49 -2.64
C ASP A 92 -11.94 -1.40 -3.68
N THR A 93 -10.64 -1.19 -3.93
CA THR A 93 -9.86 -2.06 -4.83
C THR A 93 -9.74 -3.48 -4.26
N ILE A 94 -9.40 -3.61 -2.97
CA ILE A 94 -9.29 -4.92 -2.31
C ILE A 94 -10.66 -5.62 -2.29
N THR A 95 -11.73 -4.88 -2.00
CA THR A 95 -13.10 -5.44 -2.05
C THR A 95 -13.45 -5.91 -3.46
N THR A 96 -13.12 -5.13 -4.48
CA THR A 96 -13.37 -5.50 -5.89
C THR A 96 -12.65 -6.80 -6.24
N TRP A 97 -11.38 -6.95 -5.88
CA TRP A 97 -10.66 -8.21 -6.07
C TRP A 97 -11.26 -9.38 -5.29
N GLY A 98 -11.78 -9.12 -4.08
CA GLY A 98 -12.52 -10.12 -3.31
C GLY A 98 -13.77 -10.62 -4.04
N ILE A 99 -14.53 -9.70 -4.65
CA ILE A 99 -15.72 -10.02 -5.46
C ILE A 99 -15.31 -10.81 -6.71
N GLU A 100 -14.33 -10.32 -7.47
CA GLU A 100 -13.84 -10.97 -8.69
C GLU A 100 -13.25 -12.36 -8.42
N GLY A 101 -12.57 -12.51 -7.28
CA GLY A 101 -12.05 -13.77 -6.80
C GLY A 101 -13.12 -14.73 -6.26
N GLY A 102 -14.36 -14.26 -6.07
CA GLY A 102 -15.46 -15.02 -5.50
C GLY A 102 -15.21 -15.44 -4.05
N TYR A 103 -14.61 -14.55 -3.26
CA TYR A 103 -14.33 -14.75 -1.84
C TYR A 103 -15.55 -14.51 -0.95
N PHE A 104 -16.51 -13.71 -1.42
CA PHE A 104 -17.74 -13.39 -0.69
C PHE A 104 -18.89 -14.29 -1.15
N VAL A 105 -19.76 -14.66 -0.21
CA VAL A 105 -21.00 -15.40 -0.40
C VAL A 105 -21.99 -14.59 -1.23
N ASP A 106 -22.13 -13.31 -0.89
CA ASP A 106 -23.04 -12.38 -1.55
C ASP A 106 -22.52 -10.92 -1.49
N SER A 107 -23.33 -10.01 -2.03
CA SER A 107 -23.03 -8.58 -2.02
C SER A 107 -23.09 -7.95 -0.63
N GLU A 108 -23.84 -8.53 0.31
CA GLU A 108 -23.96 -8.01 1.66
C GLU A 108 -22.67 -8.26 2.45
N GLU A 109 -22.09 -9.45 2.32
CA GLU A 109 -20.79 -9.79 2.90
C GLU A 109 -19.66 -8.93 2.31
N ALA A 110 -19.67 -8.72 0.99
CA ALA A 110 -18.70 -7.83 0.35
C ALA A 110 -18.80 -6.39 0.88
N GLU A 111 -20.02 -5.90 1.10
CA GLU A 111 -20.26 -4.57 1.66
C GLU A 111 -19.87 -4.48 3.14
N ALA A 112 -20.14 -5.54 3.91
CA ALA A 112 -19.68 -5.65 5.29
C ALA A 112 -18.16 -5.57 5.37
N PHE A 113 -17.45 -6.37 4.56
CA PHE A 113 -15.99 -6.33 4.47
C PHE A 113 -15.47 -4.92 4.11
N ARG A 114 -16.05 -4.30 3.08
CA ARG A 114 -15.67 -2.96 2.64
C ARG A 114 -15.81 -1.92 3.76
N ALA A 115 -16.96 -1.92 4.44
CA ALA A 115 -17.25 -0.99 5.51
C ALA A 115 -16.34 -1.22 6.72
N GLU A 116 -16.19 -2.47 7.16
CA GLU A 116 -15.31 -2.84 8.29
C GLU A 116 -13.86 -2.44 8.00
N LEU A 117 -13.36 -2.71 6.79
CA LEU A 117 -12.01 -2.32 6.41
C LEU A 117 -11.83 -0.79 6.44
N LYS A 118 -12.78 -0.02 5.87
CA LYS A 118 -12.73 1.45 5.94
C LYS A 118 -12.73 1.95 7.38
N PHE A 119 -13.57 1.38 8.25
CA PHE A 119 -13.61 1.72 9.66
C PHE A 119 -12.29 1.44 10.38
N ILE A 120 -11.73 0.24 10.19
CA ILE A 120 -10.46 -0.17 10.80
C ILE A 120 -9.33 0.79 10.41
N LEU A 121 -9.27 1.17 9.13
CA LEU A 121 -8.24 2.05 8.60
C LEU A 121 -8.39 3.50 9.07
N VAL A 122 -9.61 4.07 9.00
CA VAL A 122 -9.83 5.48 9.39
C VAL A 122 -9.62 5.70 10.89
N THR A 123 -9.94 4.69 11.70
CA THR A 123 -9.77 4.73 13.16
C THR A 123 -8.41 4.21 13.64
N GLN A 124 -7.50 3.91 12.72
CA GLN A 124 -6.13 3.44 13.01
C GLN A 124 -6.06 2.17 13.89
N ARG A 125 -7.07 1.30 13.81
CA ARG A 125 -7.06 -0.02 14.49
C ARG A 125 -6.08 -0.98 13.85
N ALA A 126 -5.84 -0.82 12.55
CA ALA A 126 -4.77 -1.47 11.81
C ALA A 126 -4.29 -0.57 10.66
N ALA A 127 -3.13 -0.88 10.11
CA ALA A 127 -2.60 -0.23 8.92
C ALA A 127 -1.89 -1.26 8.03
N PHE A 128 -1.99 -1.08 6.72
CA PHE A 128 -1.18 -1.84 5.79
C PHE A 128 0.27 -1.36 5.78
N ASN A 129 1.16 -2.20 5.23
CA ASN A 129 2.50 -1.78 4.85
C ASN A 129 2.47 -0.68 3.76
N SER A 130 3.56 0.05 3.59
CA SER A 130 3.60 1.22 2.70
C SER A 130 3.27 0.94 1.21
N PRO A 131 3.79 -0.12 0.56
CA PRO A 131 3.42 -0.47 -0.81
C PRO A 131 1.92 -0.57 -1.08
N VAL A 132 1.13 -1.07 -0.12
CA VAL A 132 -0.33 -1.12 -0.27
C VAL A 132 -0.90 0.29 -0.48
N TRP A 133 -0.54 1.22 0.42
CA TRP A 133 -1.00 2.61 0.34
C TRP A 133 -0.51 3.33 -0.92
N PHE A 134 0.72 3.02 -1.32
CA PHE A 134 1.33 3.59 -2.51
C PHE A 134 0.65 3.08 -3.77
N ASN A 135 0.44 1.79 -3.94
CA ASN A 135 0.23 1.24 -5.28
C ASN A 135 -1.22 0.84 -5.57
N ILE A 136 -1.93 0.38 -4.55
CA ILE A 136 -3.22 -0.28 -4.73
C ILE A 136 -4.29 0.73 -5.13
N GLY A 137 -5.01 0.44 -6.21
CA GLY A 137 -6.04 1.31 -6.78
C GLY A 137 -5.49 2.53 -7.54
N VAL A 138 -4.18 2.69 -7.69
CA VAL A 138 -3.60 3.79 -8.48
C VAL A 138 -3.54 3.40 -9.96
N LYS A 139 -4.19 4.19 -10.81
CA LYS A 139 -4.23 3.97 -12.27
C LYS A 139 -2.83 4.04 -12.88
N GLY A 140 -2.50 3.07 -13.73
CA GLY A 140 -1.22 3.02 -14.45
C GLY A 140 -0.01 2.65 -13.59
N VAL A 141 -0.21 2.30 -12.32
CA VAL A 141 0.84 1.84 -11.41
C VAL A 141 0.69 0.33 -11.20
N PRO A 142 1.78 -0.45 -11.21
CA PRO A 142 1.72 -1.87 -10.85
C PRO A 142 1.14 -2.06 -9.46
N GLN A 143 0.22 -3.01 -9.30
CA GLN A 143 -0.52 -3.26 -8.06
C GLN A 143 0.32 -4.06 -7.03
N GLN A 144 1.53 -3.59 -6.72
CA GLN A 144 2.46 -4.25 -5.80
C GLN A 144 2.08 -3.97 -4.34
N ALA A 145 1.53 -4.97 -3.67
CA ALA A 145 1.07 -4.89 -2.26
C ALA A 145 2.12 -5.34 -1.22
N SER A 146 3.15 -6.06 -1.66
CA SER A 146 4.13 -6.68 -0.75
C SER A 146 5.32 -5.77 -0.51
N ALA A 147 5.75 -5.62 0.74
CA ALA A 147 6.95 -4.83 1.09
C ALA A 147 8.25 -5.62 1.03
N CYS A 148 8.19 -6.95 1.11
CA CYS A 148 9.36 -7.79 1.31
C CYS A 148 9.42 -8.90 0.27
N PHE A 149 10.59 -9.08 -0.35
CA PHE A 149 10.90 -10.14 -1.30
C PHE A 149 12.21 -10.84 -0.91
N ILE A 150 12.38 -12.09 -1.33
CA ILE A 150 13.65 -12.82 -1.20
C ILE A 150 14.04 -13.29 -2.59
N LEU A 151 15.25 -12.91 -3.01
CA LEU A 151 15.86 -13.30 -4.27
C LEU A 151 16.95 -14.35 -4.02
N SER A 152 17.36 -15.03 -5.08
CA SER A 152 18.53 -15.89 -5.11
C SER A 152 19.20 -15.77 -6.47
N VAL A 153 20.53 -15.90 -6.50
CA VAL A 153 21.30 -15.75 -7.73
C VAL A 153 22.13 -17.00 -8.00
N GLU A 154 22.24 -17.38 -9.27
CA GLU A 154 23.16 -18.41 -9.73
C GLU A 154 24.53 -17.79 -10.03
N ASP A 155 25.60 -18.58 -9.93
CA ASP A 155 26.98 -18.13 -10.18
C ASP A 155 27.31 -18.03 -11.68
N LYS A 156 26.56 -17.15 -12.37
CA LYS A 156 26.68 -16.85 -13.79
C LYS A 156 26.52 -15.34 -13.98
N MET A 157 27.33 -14.75 -14.85
CA MET A 157 27.28 -13.30 -15.12
C MET A 157 25.87 -12.82 -15.50
N SER A 158 25.16 -13.57 -16.35
CA SER A 158 23.78 -13.22 -16.75
C SER A 158 22.79 -13.25 -15.58
N ALA A 159 22.95 -14.17 -14.63
CA ALA A 159 22.09 -14.25 -13.45
C ALA A 159 22.36 -13.09 -12.49
N ILE A 160 23.64 -12.72 -12.30
CA ILE A 160 24.04 -11.56 -11.48
C ILE A 160 23.46 -10.26 -12.06
N LEU A 161 23.59 -10.04 -13.37
CA LEU A 161 23.01 -8.86 -14.03
C LEU A 161 21.47 -8.85 -13.95
N ASN A 162 20.82 -10.00 -14.08
CA ASN A 162 19.38 -10.10 -13.94
C ASN A 162 18.90 -9.82 -12.51
N TRP A 163 19.66 -10.22 -11.49
CA TRP A 163 19.36 -9.85 -10.10
C TRP A 163 19.24 -8.32 -9.95
N TYR A 164 20.22 -7.54 -10.41
CA TYR A 164 20.14 -6.07 -10.31
C TYR A 164 18.89 -5.50 -11.00
N ARG A 165 18.48 -6.09 -12.12
CA ARG A 165 17.24 -5.71 -12.81
C ARG A 165 16.01 -6.01 -11.95
N GLU A 166 15.89 -7.23 -11.42
CA GLU A 166 14.75 -7.67 -10.61
C GLU A 166 14.63 -6.83 -9.32
N GLU A 167 15.73 -6.66 -8.61
CA GLU A 167 15.80 -5.84 -7.41
C GLU A 167 15.46 -4.37 -7.73
N GLY A 168 15.95 -3.83 -8.85
CA GLY A 168 15.58 -2.49 -9.31
C GLY A 168 14.08 -2.33 -9.59
N VAL A 169 13.41 -3.35 -10.13
CA VAL A 169 11.95 -3.34 -10.34
C VAL A 169 11.20 -3.40 -9.01
N ILE A 170 11.67 -4.23 -8.07
CA ILE A 170 11.10 -4.33 -6.72
C ILE A 170 11.17 -2.98 -6.00
N PHE A 171 12.35 -2.33 -6.02
CA PHE A 171 12.57 -1.02 -5.42
C PHE A 171 11.74 0.08 -6.09
N LYS A 172 11.59 0.04 -7.42
CA LYS A 172 10.71 0.98 -8.14
C LYS A 172 9.27 0.90 -7.64
N GLY A 173 8.80 -0.28 -7.24
CA GLY A 173 7.48 -0.48 -6.64
C GLY A 173 7.38 -0.08 -5.15
N GLY A 174 8.47 0.41 -4.53
CA GLY A 174 8.50 0.84 -3.13
C GLY A 174 8.73 -0.28 -2.12
N SER A 175 9.27 -1.42 -2.56
CA SER A 175 9.48 -2.61 -1.74
C SER A 175 10.96 -2.97 -1.67
N GLY A 176 11.34 -3.78 -0.68
CA GLY A 176 12.72 -4.25 -0.49
C GLY A 176 12.89 -5.74 -0.79
N SER A 177 14.11 -6.12 -1.15
CA SER A 177 14.53 -7.51 -1.28
C SER A 177 15.71 -7.83 -0.36
N GLY A 178 15.70 -9.04 0.20
CA GLY A 178 16.92 -9.72 0.63
C GLY A 178 17.38 -10.68 -0.45
N ILE A 179 18.66 -11.04 -0.48
CA ILE A 179 19.19 -11.99 -1.46
C ILE A 179 20.08 -13.06 -0.83
N ASN A 180 19.91 -14.31 -1.28
CA ASN A 180 20.86 -15.38 -1.01
C ASN A 180 22.00 -15.38 -2.06
N LEU A 181 23.21 -15.06 -1.61
CA LEU A 181 24.44 -15.03 -2.41
C LEU A 181 25.31 -16.28 -2.23
N SER A 182 24.87 -17.29 -1.47
CA SER A 182 25.69 -18.46 -1.09
C SER A 182 26.16 -19.30 -2.27
N LYS A 183 25.54 -19.13 -3.44
CA LYS A 183 25.93 -19.82 -4.67
C LYS A 183 27.06 -19.12 -5.41
N ILE A 184 27.25 -17.82 -5.21
CA ILE A 184 28.31 -17.04 -5.87
C ILE A 184 29.66 -17.55 -5.39
N ARG A 185 30.55 -17.81 -6.36
CA ARG A 185 31.90 -18.30 -6.07
C ARG A 185 32.68 -17.33 -5.20
N SER A 186 33.60 -17.86 -4.41
CA SER A 186 34.50 -17.07 -3.57
C SER A 186 35.49 -16.25 -4.41
N SER A 187 36.14 -15.27 -3.78
CA SER A 187 37.21 -14.49 -4.41
C SER A 187 38.46 -15.31 -4.78
N ALA A 188 38.58 -16.56 -4.33
CA ALA A 188 39.69 -17.46 -4.62
C ALA A 188 39.40 -18.46 -5.76
N GLU A 189 38.15 -18.54 -6.23
CA GLU A 189 37.74 -19.49 -7.27
C GLU A 189 37.96 -18.91 -8.68
N LEU A 190 38.42 -19.76 -9.60
CA LEU A 190 38.74 -19.35 -10.97
C LEU A 190 37.48 -18.98 -11.74
N LEU A 191 37.58 -18.01 -12.65
CA LEU A 191 36.55 -17.70 -13.63
C LEU A 191 36.68 -18.60 -14.86
N GLU A 192 35.53 -18.97 -15.44
CA GLU A 192 35.51 -19.69 -16.71
C GLU A 192 35.62 -18.68 -17.86
N GLY A 193 36.72 -18.74 -18.62
CA GLY A 193 37.01 -17.80 -19.71
C GLY A 193 37.66 -16.50 -19.21
N GLY A 194 38.97 -16.39 -19.38
CA GLY A 194 39.76 -15.22 -18.97
C GLY A 194 39.74 -14.11 -20.03
N GLY A 195 39.45 -12.89 -19.57
CA GLY A 195 39.64 -11.63 -20.28
C GLY A 195 39.98 -10.54 -19.27
#